data_AF-A0A2T3G803-F1
#
_entry.id   AF-A0A2T3G803-F1
#
_cell.length_a   1.000
_cell.length_b   1.000
_cell.length_c   1.000
_cell.angle_alpha   90.00
_cell.angle_beta   90.00
_cell.angle_gamma   90.00
#
_symmetry.space_group_name_H-M   'P 1'
#
loop_
_entity.id
_entity.type
_entity.pdbx_description
1 polymer ?
#
loop_
_entity_poly.entity_id
_entity_poly.type
_entity_poly.pdbx_seq_one_letter_code
_entity_poly.pdbx_strand_id
1 'polypeptide(L)'
;MFIGLGIVVLGFVLWAAGSSLNLFAAKIPGWGTWSFLFGGGDVTKNGATTHAAGLAERWPNIVLLFVLFAAVFGIAAYFLKLKVSAFLGGFLALFILSFAVNVFSTSKFASSYNLEAPLVALVIGLIIGNIVNAEGFFGGALRTELYVKVGIVLLGATLPFTTILSAGPVAFLQATFIAVSTFLVIYFVASKGFGLDKRFAATLGAGGSICGVSAGIAVGSAVKSRKEHVSAVISIVVVWAIISIFLLTGLSKAFGLPDGVAGAWIGTSEFADAAGVTAASSFGEQGIAAFTLMKVVGRDIFIGVWCLILAFIAITYWDRQDRVAEAKAAGKDVNALPKQKLDVSQIWHRFPKFVIGFFVASIFLTIVIATAGAGSSASISNDLIAPVKELRTWAFTFTFLSIGLTTRFKQLSSLGWKPIAAFSIGAVVNIILGFILSAVLLPGFWSTISVAA
;
A
#
# COMPACT_ATOMS: atom_id res chain seq x y z
N MET A 1 4.66 -10.42 -5.10
CA MET A 1 4.18 -10.97 -6.38
C MET A 1 3.91 -12.46 -6.26
N PHE A 2 4.92 -13.34 -6.32
CA PHE A 2 4.72 -14.80 -6.36
C PHE A 2 3.92 -15.35 -5.19
N ILE A 3 4.15 -14.85 -3.96
CA ILE A 3 3.37 -15.26 -2.79
C ILE A 3 1.87 -14.99 -2.97
N GLY A 4 1.50 -13.76 -3.32
CA GLY A 4 0.09 -13.41 -3.50
C GLY A 4 -0.55 -14.19 -4.65
N LEU A 5 0.15 -14.34 -5.78
CA LEU A 5 -0.31 -15.15 -6.90
C LEU A 5 -0.49 -16.62 -6.51
N GLY A 6 0.46 -17.18 -5.75
CA GLY A 6 0.39 -18.55 -5.26
C GLY A 6 -0.81 -18.79 -4.36
N ILE A 7 -1.16 -17.84 -3.49
CA ILE A 7 -2.37 -17.92 -2.66
C ILE A 7 -3.63 -17.88 -3.53
N VAL A 8 -3.69 -17.00 -4.54
CA VAL A 8 -4.84 -16.92 -5.46
C VAL A 8 -5.01 -18.22 -6.25
N VAL A 9 -3.92 -18.76 -6.79
CA VAL A 9 -3.93 -20.02 -7.54
C VAL A 9 -4.30 -21.19 -6.63
N LEU A 10 -3.76 -21.26 -5.42
CA LEU A 10 -4.12 -22.28 -4.43
C LEU A 10 -5.63 -22.21 -4.11
N GLY A 11 -6.17 -21.01 -3.93
CA GLY A 11 -7.60 -20.82 -3.71
C GLY A 11 -8.44 -21.35 -4.86
N PHE A 12 -8.05 -21.02 -6.09
CA PHE A 12 -8.74 -21.52 -7.27
C PHE A 12 -8.67 -23.04 -7.38
N VAL A 13 -7.51 -23.65 -7.15
CA VAL A 13 -7.34 -25.11 -7.21
C VAL A 13 -8.20 -25.81 -6.16
N LEU A 14 -8.25 -25.28 -4.93
CA LEU A 14 -9.11 -25.82 -3.88
C LEU A 14 -10.58 -25.70 -4.25
N TRP A 15 -11.02 -24.53 -4.73
CA TRP A 15 -12.39 -24.32 -5.21
C TRP A 15 -12.76 -25.27 -6.35
N ALA A 16 -11.89 -25.42 -7.35
CA ALA A 16 -12.10 -26.33 -8.47
C ALA A 16 -12.15 -27.81 -8.03
N ALA A 17 -11.52 -28.16 -6.90
CA ALA A 17 -11.58 -29.48 -6.29
C ALA A 17 -12.78 -29.65 -5.33
N GLY A 18 -13.69 -28.68 -5.22
CA GLY A 18 -14.84 -28.71 -4.31
C GLY A 18 -14.51 -28.38 -2.85
N SER A 19 -13.31 -27.83 -2.59
CA SER A 19 -12.85 -27.35 -1.28
C SER A 19 -12.81 -25.82 -1.25
N SER A 20 -12.34 -25.21 -0.15
CA SER A 20 -12.22 -23.76 -0.05
C SER A 20 -11.04 -23.31 0.82
N LEU A 21 -10.59 -22.07 0.62
CA LEU A 21 -9.61 -21.44 1.51
C LEU A 21 -10.21 -21.01 2.86
N ASN A 22 -11.50 -21.23 3.12
CA ASN A 22 -12.14 -20.82 4.37
C ASN A 22 -11.46 -21.40 5.62
N LEU A 23 -10.86 -22.60 5.50
CA LEU A 23 -10.06 -23.20 6.57
C LEU A 23 -8.86 -22.33 6.97
N PHE A 24 -8.29 -21.60 6.02
CA PHE A 24 -7.13 -20.74 6.23
C PHE A 24 -7.49 -19.25 6.35
N ALA A 25 -8.76 -18.87 6.17
CA ALA A 25 -9.23 -17.49 6.20
C ALA A 25 -10.09 -17.23 7.45
N ALA A 26 -9.42 -17.19 8.61
CA ALA A 26 -10.10 -17.00 9.88
C ALA A 26 -10.61 -15.55 10.05
N LYS A 27 -11.89 -15.35 9.76
CA LYS A 27 -12.60 -14.11 10.10
C LYS A 27 -12.95 -14.07 11.58
N ILE A 28 -12.64 -12.96 12.27
CA ILE A 28 -13.05 -12.78 13.66
C ILE A 28 -14.52 -12.34 13.71
N PRO A 29 -15.39 -12.99 14.51
CA PRO A 29 -16.80 -12.64 14.58
C PRO A 29 -16.97 -11.26 15.22
N GLY A 30 -17.89 -10.46 14.70
CA GLY A 30 -18.25 -9.18 15.32
C GLY A 30 -18.95 -9.41 16.65
N TRP A 31 -18.53 -8.73 17.72
CA TRP A 31 -18.96 -9.07 19.08
C TRP A 31 -19.33 -7.84 19.93
N GLY A 32 -20.35 -8.01 20.77
CA GLY A 32 -20.79 -7.00 21.75
C GLY A 32 -20.44 -7.33 23.20
N THR A 33 -20.26 -8.62 23.51
CA THR A 33 -19.88 -9.13 24.82
C THR A 33 -18.78 -10.17 24.68
N TRP A 34 -17.93 -10.29 25.70
CA TRP A 34 -16.86 -11.29 25.73
C TRP A 34 -17.40 -12.73 25.68
N SER A 35 -18.57 -12.99 26.27
CA SER A 35 -19.23 -14.30 26.20
C SER A 35 -19.54 -14.71 24.76
N PHE A 36 -20.08 -13.80 23.95
CA PHE A 36 -20.36 -14.04 22.53
C PHE A 36 -19.07 -14.21 21.71
N LEU A 37 -18.04 -13.41 21.99
CA LEU A 37 -16.76 -13.54 21.30
C LEU A 37 -16.17 -14.96 21.46
N PHE A 38 -16.12 -15.48 22.69
CA PHE A 38 -15.49 -16.78 22.94
C PHE A 38 -16.40 -17.96 22.61
N GLY A 39 -17.67 -17.92 23.04
CA GLY A 39 -18.61 -19.03 22.95
C GLY A 39 -19.54 -19.01 21.72
N GLY A 40 -19.55 -17.92 20.95
CA GLY A 40 -20.50 -17.75 19.85
C GLY A 40 -21.92 -17.52 20.34
N GLY A 41 -22.87 -17.64 19.42
CA GLY A 41 -24.29 -17.61 19.75
C GLY A 41 -25.17 -17.34 18.53
N ASP A 42 -26.48 -17.46 18.73
CA ASP A 42 -27.46 -17.24 17.70
C ASP A 42 -27.60 -15.76 17.33
N VAL A 43 -27.52 -15.47 16.03
CA VAL A 43 -27.71 -14.12 15.49
C VAL A 43 -28.85 -14.17 14.50
N THR A 44 -29.86 -13.33 14.73
CA THR A 44 -30.95 -13.14 13.77
C THR A 44 -30.57 -12.06 12.77
N LYS A 45 -30.42 -12.44 11.50
CA LYS A 45 -30.28 -11.49 10.38
C LYS A 45 -31.39 -11.76 9.37
N ASN A 46 -32.10 -10.70 8.96
CA ASN A 46 -33.18 -10.75 7.97
C ASN A 46 -34.25 -11.82 8.27
N GLY A 47 -34.61 -12.01 9.54
CA GLY A 47 -35.61 -12.99 9.98
C GLY A 47 -35.14 -14.44 10.06
N ALA A 48 -33.88 -14.73 9.70
CA ALA A 48 -33.26 -16.04 9.87
C ALA A 48 -32.29 -16.02 11.06
N THR A 49 -32.47 -16.95 12.00
CA THR A 49 -31.54 -17.17 13.11
C THR A 49 -30.47 -18.15 12.65
N THR A 50 -29.21 -17.70 12.64
CA THR A 50 -28.06 -18.54 12.32
C THR A 50 -27.08 -18.52 13.49
N HIS A 51 -26.52 -19.70 13.82
CA HIS A 51 -25.46 -19.80 14.82
C HIS A 51 -24.21 -19.11 14.29
N ALA A 52 -23.74 -18.09 14.99
CA ALA A 52 -22.49 -17.43 14.70
C ALA A 52 -21.37 -18.07 15.54
N ALA A 53 -20.49 -18.81 14.86
CA ALA A 53 -19.33 -19.45 15.47
C ALA A 53 -18.45 -18.44 16.22
N GLY A 54 -18.23 -18.70 17.51
CA GLY A 54 -17.32 -17.94 18.37
C GLY A 54 -15.84 -18.25 18.09
N LEU A 55 -14.96 -17.66 18.89
CA LEU A 55 -13.53 -17.82 18.76
C LEU A 55 -13.06 -19.25 19.07
N ALA A 56 -13.73 -19.94 20.01
CA ALA A 56 -13.39 -21.32 20.35
C ALA A 56 -13.56 -22.26 19.15
N GLU A 57 -14.66 -22.10 18.40
CA GLU A 57 -14.93 -22.88 17.18
C GLU A 57 -13.99 -22.51 16.02
N ARG A 58 -13.57 -21.24 15.96
CA ARG A 58 -12.67 -20.71 14.90
C ARG A 58 -11.18 -20.87 15.22
N TRP A 59 -10.82 -21.38 16.40
CA TRP A 59 -9.44 -21.55 16.83
C TRP A 59 -8.59 -22.39 15.85
N PRO A 60 -9.09 -23.53 15.31
CA PRO A 60 -8.35 -24.28 14.31
C PRO A 60 -8.02 -23.43 13.07
N ASN A 61 -8.97 -22.64 12.58
CA ASN A 61 -8.76 -21.77 11.43
C ASN A 61 -7.71 -20.69 11.72
N ILE A 62 -7.66 -20.14 12.94
CA ILE A 62 -6.66 -19.14 13.34
C ILE A 62 -5.26 -19.76 13.38
N VAL A 63 -5.14 -20.98 13.91
CA VAL A 63 -3.87 -21.71 13.91
C VAL A 63 -3.43 -22.03 12.48
N LEU A 64 -4.35 -22.49 11.62
CA LEU A 64 -4.05 -22.77 10.21
C LEU A 64 -3.68 -21.50 9.44
N LEU A 65 -4.35 -20.38 9.71
CA LEU A 65 -4.00 -19.06 9.17
C LEU A 65 -2.56 -18.67 9.57
N PHE A 66 -2.19 -18.85 10.83
CA PHE A 66 -0.81 -18.62 11.28
C PHE A 66 0.16 -19.53 10.55
N VAL A 67 -0.12 -20.83 10.45
CA VAL A 67 0.74 -21.80 9.77
C VAL A 67 0.92 -21.44 8.30
N LEU A 68 -0.15 -21.06 7.59
CA LEU A 68 -0.10 -20.62 6.21
C LEU A 68 0.85 -19.43 6.05
N PHE A 69 0.64 -18.36 6.81
CA PHE A 69 1.48 -17.17 6.70
C PHE A 69 2.91 -17.41 7.19
N ALA A 70 3.11 -18.18 8.26
CA ALA A 70 4.42 -18.56 8.76
C ALA A 70 5.20 -19.35 7.72
N ALA A 71 4.57 -20.31 7.03
CA ALA A 71 5.19 -21.07 5.95
C ALA A 71 5.58 -20.16 4.78
N VAL A 72 4.61 -19.38 4.29
CA VAL A 72 4.78 -18.51 3.13
C VAL A 72 5.83 -17.41 3.37
N PHE A 73 5.77 -16.72 4.51
CA PHE A 73 6.73 -15.69 4.86
C PHE A 73 8.06 -16.26 5.38
N GLY A 74 8.08 -17.45 5.94
CA GLY A 74 9.30 -18.19 6.28
C GLY A 74 10.12 -18.53 5.03
N ILE A 75 9.45 -18.99 3.95
CA ILE A 75 10.09 -19.18 2.64
C ILE A 75 10.63 -17.84 2.11
N ALA A 76 9.86 -16.76 2.24
CA ALA A 76 10.33 -15.42 1.84
C ALA A 76 11.58 -15.00 2.64
N ALA A 77 11.59 -15.24 3.96
CA ALA A 77 12.71 -14.94 4.84
C ALA A 77 13.98 -15.70 4.45
N TYR A 78 13.84 -16.96 4.02
CA TYR A 78 14.94 -17.76 3.47
C TYR A 78 15.56 -17.10 2.22
N PHE A 79 14.74 -16.69 1.24
CA PHE A 79 15.24 -15.99 0.05
C PHE A 79 15.82 -14.61 0.35
N LEU A 80 15.35 -13.96 1.42
CA LEU A 80 15.90 -12.70 1.93
C LEU A 80 17.19 -12.90 2.77
N LYS A 81 17.71 -14.13 2.89
CA LYS A 81 18.89 -14.50 3.68
C LYS A 81 18.78 -14.12 5.16
N LEU A 82 17.57 -14.20 5.72
CA LEU A 82 17.33 -14.00 7.14
C LEU A 82 17.42 -15.32 7.91
N LYS A 83 17.73 -15.25 9.20
CA LYS A 83 17.62 -16.41 10.09
C LYS A 83 16.14 -16.77 10.26
N VAL A 84 15.71 -17.84 9.59
CA VAL A 84 14.28 -18.23 9.53
C VAL A 84 13.68 -18.44 10.92
N SER A 85 14.41 -19.04 11.87
CA SER A 85 13.93 -19.23 13.25
C SER A 85 13.67 -17.90 13.98
N ALA A 86 14.58 -16.95 13.87
CA ALA A 86 14.41 -15.62 14.46
C ALA A 86 13.26 -14.85 13.79
N PHE A 87 13.15 -14.95 12.46
CA PHE A 87 12.04 -14.36 11.72
C PHE A 87 10.70 -14.95 12.15
N LEU A 88 10.58 -16.27 12.26
CA LEU A 88 9.33 -16.94 12.66
C LEU A 88 8.95 -16.63 14.11
N GLY A 89 9.92 -16.53 15.02
CA GLY A 89 9.67 -16.08 16.39
C GLY A 89 9.12 -14.65 16.44
N GLY A 90 9.74 -13.73 15.69
CA GLY A 90 9.22 -12.37 15.56
C GLY A 90 7.88 -12.29 14.84
N PHE A 91 7.67 -13.12 13.82
CA PHE A 91 6.41 -13.19 13.10
C PHE A 91 5.28 -13.73 13.98
N LEU A 92 5.54 -14.68 14.88
CA LEU A 92 4.57 -15.12 15.87
C LEU A 92 4.13 -13.98 16.78
N ALA A 93 5.07 -13.17 17.29
CA ALA A 93 4.72 -11.99 18.08
C ALA A 93 3.90 -10.97 17.27
N LEU A 94 4.26 -10.75 16.00
CA LEU A 94 3.53 -9.87 15.08
C LEU A 94 2.11 -10.38 14.82
N PHE A 95 1.96 -11.70 14.67
CA PHE A 95 0.68 -12.36 14.45
C PHE A 95 -0.21 -12.26 15.69
N ILE A 96 0.31 -12.51 16.89
CA ILE A 96 -0.43 -12.38 18.15
C ILE A 96 -0.94 -10.95 18.33
N LEU A 97 -0.08 -9.95 18.10
CA LEU A 97 -0.47 -8.56 18.22
C LEU A 97 -1.48 -8.15 17.15
N SER A 98 -1.34 -8.67 15.92
CA SER A 98 -2.31 -8.46 14.84
C SER A 98 -3.65 -9.15 15.13
N PHE A 99 -3.64 -10.30 15.77
CA PHE A 99 -4.83 -11.00 16.22
C PHE A 99 -5.56 -10.17 17.29
N ALA A 100 -4.85 -9.64 18.28
CA ALA A 100 -5.41 -8.74 19.28
C ALA A 100 -6.04 -7.49 18.64
N VAL A 101 -5.37 -6.89 17.64
CA VAL A 101 -5.92 -5.77 16.87
C VAL A 101 -7.22 -6.15 16.17
N ASN A 102 -7.26 -7.29 15.46
CA ASN A 102 -8.48 -7.72 14.75
C ASN A 102 -9.63 -8.05 15.72
N VAL A 103 -9.33 -8.62 16.89
CA VAL A 103 -10.33 -8.83 17.95
C VAL A 103 -10.91 -7.49 18.42
N PHE A 104 -10.06 -6.51 18.69
CA PHE A 104 -10.51 -5.18 19.09
C PHE A 104 -11.35 -4.50 17.99
N SER A 105 -10.87 -4.51 16.75
CA SER A 105 -11.54 -3.86 15.61
C SER A 105 -12.88 -4.45 15.24
N THR A 106 -13.13 -5.73 15.56
CA THR A 106 -14.42 -6.39 15.37
C THR A 106 -15.39 -6.20 16.54
N SER A 107 -14.99 -5.51 17.61
CA SER A 107 -15.91 -5.14 18.69
C SER A 107 -16.97 -4.14 18.22
N LYS A 108 -18.16 -4.16 18.83
CA LYS A 108 -19.23 -3.17 18.55
C LYS A 108 -18.74 -1.74 18.74
N PHE A 109 -17.91 -1.49 19.76
CA PHE A 109 -17.32 -0.18 20.02
C PHE A 109 -16.40 0.26 18.87
N ALA A 110 -15.46 -0.58 18.46
CA ALA A 110 -14.57 -0.24 17.37
C ALA A 110 -15.33 -0.05 16.05
N SER A 111 -16.31 -0.91 15.78
CA SER A 111 -17.16 -0.83 14.60
C SER A 111 -18.00 0.45 14.58
N SER A 112 -18.54 0.93 15.71
CA SER A 112 -19.32 2.17 15.75
C SER A 112 -18.49 3.42 15.44
N TYR A 113 -17.19 3.38 15.75
CA TYR A 113 -16.25 4.47 15.43
C TYR A 113 -15.48 4.24 14.12
N ASN A 114 -15.80 3.18 13.35
CA ASN A 114 -15.08 2.77 12.14
C ASN A 114 -13.57 2.58 12.37
N LEU A 115 -13.21 1.98 13.51
CA LEU A 115 -11.84 1.66 13.90
C LEU A 115 -11.41 0.31 13.30
N GLU A 116 -11.18 0.32 12.00
CA GLU A 116 -10.79 -0.89 11.28
C GLU A 116 -9.39 -1.40 11.68
N ALA A 117 -9.17 -2.70 11.48
CA ALA A 117 -7.93 -3.38 11.89
C ALA A 117 -6.66 -2.71 11.35
N PRO A 118 -6.58 -2.30 10.07
CA PRO A 118 -5.44 -1.53 9.55
C PRO A 118 -5.12 -0.25 10.34
N LEU A 119 -6.14 0.55 10.65
CA LEU A 119 -5.99 1.84 11.33
C LEU A 119 -5.55 1.63 12.79
N VAL A 120 -6.21 0.70 13.48
CA VAL A 120 -5.87 0.34 14.86
C VAL A 120 -4.46 -0.23 14.95
N ALA A 121 -4.07 -1.10 14.02
CA ALA A 121 -2.73 -1.68 13.95
C ALA A 121 -1.64 -0.60 13.86
N LEU A 122 -1.86 0.43 13.02
CA LEU A 122 -0.92 1.53 12.91
C LEU A 122 -0.79 2.32 14.21
N VAL A 123 -1.91 2.72 14.82
CA VAL A 123 -1.92 3.51 16.06
C VAL A 123 -1.24 2.74 17.19
N ILE A 124 -1.64 1.49 17.42
CA ILE A 124 -1.03 0.64 18.44
C ILE A 124 0.45 0.42 18.16
N GLY A 125 0.81 0.16 16.91
CA GLY A 125 2.20 0.01 16.49
C GLY A 125 3.03 1.26 16.78
N LEU A 126 2.50 2.46 16.49
CA LEU A 126 3.20 3.74 16.74
C LEU A 126 3.43 3.98 18.23
N ILE A 127 2.41 3.70 19.06
CA ILE A 127 2.52 3.82 20.51
C ILE A 127 3.60 2.87 21.03
N ILE A 128 3.51 1.58 20.69
CA ILE A 128 4.47 0.56 21.14
C ILE A 128 5.87 0.89 20.63
N GLY A 129 6.04 1.18 19.33
CA GLY A 129 7.33 1.44 18.72
C GLY A 129 8.07 2.65 19.30
N ASN A 130 7.36 3.67 19.79
CA ASN A 130 8.00 4.83 20.40
C ASN A 130 8.24 4.67 21.91
N ILE A 131 7.62 3.68 22.57
CA ILE A 131 7.85 3.35 23.99
C ILE A 131 8.96 2.30 24.12
N VAL A 132 8.96 1.27 23.28
CA VAL A 132 9.93 0.17 23.31
C VAL A 132 10.71 0.09 22.01
N ASN A 133 12.01 -0.23 22.11
CA ASN A 133 12.80 -0.53 20.91
C ASN A 133 12.43 -1.92 20.36
N ALA A 134 11.37 -1.94 19.56
CA ALA A 134 10.80 -3.17 19.00
C ALA A 134 11.72 -3.86 17.97
N GLU A 135 12.61 -3.14 17.28
CA GLU A 135 13.28 -3.66 16.08
C GLU A 135 14.12 -4.92 16.36
N GLY A 136 14.80 -4.96 17.51
CA GLY A 136 15.58 -6.13 17.93
C GLY A 136 14.74 -7.34 18.36
N PHE A 137 13.53 -7.12 18.88
CA PHE A 137 12.65 -8.17 19.40
C PHE A 137 12.00 -8.99 18.27
N PHE A 138 11.66 -8.34 17.15
CA PHE A 138 10.94 -8.99 16.06
C PHE A 138 11.85 -9.76 15.09
N GLY A 139 13.15 -9.94 15.34
CA GLY A 139 14.01 -10.85 14.57
C GLY A 139 14.04 -10.59 13.05
N GLY A 140 13.77 -9.35 12.61
CA GLY A 140 13.65 -8.97 11.21
C GLY A 140 12.28 -9.23 10.56
N ALA A 141 11.24 -9.54 11.34
CA ALA A 141 9.87 -9.79 10.89
C ALA A 141 9.06 -8.52 10.56
N LEU A 142 9.51 -7.33 10.96
CA LEU A 142 8.82 -6.06 10.64
C LEU A 142 9.09 -5.63 9.18
N ARG A 143 8.60 -6.43 8.22
CA ARG A 143 8.82 -6.25 6.77
C ARG A 143 7.59 -5.68 6.09
N THR A 144 7.34 -4.40 6.30
CA THR A 144 6.23 -3.64 5.68
C THR A 144 6.09 -3.92 4.18
N GLU A 145 7.19 -3.86 3.42
CA GLU A 145 7.15 -4.10 1.98
C GLU A 145 6.75 -5.53 1.59
N LEU A 146 7.09 -6.53 2.40
CA LEU A 146 6.73 -7.92 2.12
C LEU A 146 5.21 -8.09 2.22
N TYR A 147 4.63 -7.60 3.32
CA TYR A 147 3.21 -7.77 3.62
C TYR A 147 2.32 -6.95 2.69
N VAL A 148 2.67 -5.69 2.40
CA VAL A 148 1.88 -4.83 1.51
C VAL A 148 1.85 -5.37 0.07
N LYS A 149 2.98 -5.88 -0.43
CA LYS A 149 3.08 -6.46 -1.78
C LYS A 149 2.29 -7.76 -1.91
N VAL A 150 2.02 -8.46 -0.81
CA VAL A 150 1.12 -9.61 -0.81
C VAL A 150 -0.32 -9.13 -0.79
N GLY A 151 -0.68 -8.22 0.13
CA GLY A 151 -2.02 -7.64 0.23
C GLY A 151 -2.51 -7.02 -1.09
N ILE A 152 -1.68 -6.24 -1.78
CA ILE A 152 -2.05 -5.64 -3.08
C ILE A 152 -2.26 -6.71 -4.16
N VAL A 153 -1.48 -7.78 -4.18
CA VAL A 153 -1.70 -8.85 -5.18
C VAL A 153 -3.01 -9.60 -4.89
N LEU A 154 -3.32 -9.87 -3.63
CA LEU A 154 -4.60 -10.46 -3.23
C LEU A 154 -5.78 -9.53 -3.55
N LEU A 155 -5.60 -8.22 -3.38
CA LEU A 155 -6.57 -7.20 -3.79
C LEU A 155 -6.85 -7.25 -5.30
N GLY A 156 -5.84 -7.52 -6.12
CA GLY A 156 -6.01 -7.74 -7.56
C GLY A 156 -6.99 -8.86 -7.87
N ALA A 157 -6.95 -9.97 -7.14
CA ALA A 157 -7.95 -11.02 -7.29
C ALA A 157 -9.35 -10.55 -6.88
N THR A 158 -9.49 -9.64 -5.92
CA THR A 158 -10.82 -9.17 -5.47
C THR A 158 -11.43 -8.04 -6.33
N LEU A 159 -10.66 -7.48 -7.28
CA LEU A 159 -11.08 -6.38 -8.13
C LEU A 159 -11.25 -6.84 -9.58
N PRO A 160 -12.47 -6.76 -10.17
CA PRO A 160 -12.70 -7.18 -11.55
C PRO A 160 -11.84 -6.41 -12.55
N PHE A 161 -11.25 -7.12 -13.50
CA PHE A 161 -10.45 -6.50 -14.55
C PHE A 161 -11.30 -5.61 -15.46
N THR A 162 -12.59 -5.91 -15.60
CA THR A 162 -13.56 -5.07 -16.32
C THR A 162 -13.70 -3.68 -15.68
N THR A 163 -13.73 -3.60 -14.34
CA THR A 163 -13.70 -2.33 -13.60
C THR A 163 -12.40 -1.58 -13.85
N ILE A 164 -11.27 -2.29 -13.91
CA ILE A 164 -9.97 -1.67 -14.22
C ILE A 164 -9.95 -1.13 -15.66
N LEU A 165 -10.52 -1.84 -16.63
CA LEU A 165 -10.58 -1.37 -18.01
C LEU A 165 -11.50 -0.15 -18.18
N SER A 166 -12.66 -0.14 -17.53
CA SER A 166 -13.61 0.97 -17.64
C SER A 166 -13.15 2.20 -16.87
N ALA A 167 -12.64 2.02 -15.65
CA ALA A 167 -12.26 3.12 -14.79
C ALA A 167 -10.77 3.53 -14.90
N GLY A 168 -9.93 2.63 -15.41
CA GLY A 168 -8.49 2.82 -15.53
C GLY A 168 -8.09 4.06 -16.33
N PRO A 169 -8.69 4.39 -17.49
CA PRO A 169 -8.33 5.59 -18.24
C PRO A 169 -8.56 6.88 -17.46
N VAL A 170 -9.71 7.01 -16.79
CA VAL A 170 -10.03 8.18 -15.95
C VAL A 170 -9.08 8.24 -14.76
N ALA A 171 -8.88 7.11 -14.08
CA ALA A 171 -7.96 7.01 -12.95
C ALA A 171 -6.52 7.38 -13.35
N PHE A 172 -6.06 6.90 -14.50
CA PHE A 172 -4.75 7.16 -15.04
C PHE A 172 -4.56 8.63 -15.41
N LEU A 173 -5.51 9.24 -16.12
CA LEU A 173 -5.43 10.66 -16.50
C LEU A 173 -5.43 11.57 -15.27
N GLN A 174 -6.35 11.33 -14.32
CA GLN A 174 -6.39 12.05 -13.05
C GLN A 174 -5.05 11.88 -12.30
N ALA A 175 -4.61 10.63 -12.11
CA ALA A 175 -3.35 10.33 -11.43
C ALA A 175 -2.14 10.99 -12.10
N THR A 176 -2.11 11.04 -13.42
CA THR A 176 -1.05 11.70 -14.19
C THR A 176 -0.98 13.18 -13.87
N PHE A 177 -2.13 13.86 -13.91
CA PHE A 177 -2.20 15.30 -13.65
C PHE A 177 -1.74 15.63 -12.23
N ILE A 178 -2.21 14.88 -11.23
CA ILE A 178 -1.78 15.06 -9.84
C ILE A 178 -0.29 14.72 -9.65
N ALA A 179 0.19 13.62 -10.21
CA ALA A 179 1.58 13.19 -10.04
C ALA A 179 2.55 14.19 -10.67
N VAL A 180 2.25 14.70 -11.88
CA VAL A 180 3.08 15.71 -12.55
C VAL A 180 3.03 17.04 -11.80
N SER A 181 1.86 17.55 -11.46
CA SER A 181 1.72 18.83 -10.75
C SER A 181 2.43 18.80 -9.39
N THR A 182 2.18 17.77 -8.58
CA THR A 182 2.81 17.58 -7.26
C THR A 182 4.32 17.42 -7.39
N PHE A 183 4.81 16.64 -8.35
CA PHE A 183 6.24 16.48 -8.58
C PHE A 183 6.89 17.83 -8.87
N LEU A 184 6.33 18.58 -9.82
CA LEU A 184 6.90 19.86 -10.25
C LEU A 184 6.91 20.88 -9.12
N VAL A 185 5.84 20.95 -8.32
CA VAL A 185 5.77 21.83 -7.15
C VAL A 185 6.89 21.48 -6.17
N ILE A 186 6.99 20.22 -5.72
CA ILE A 186 8.03 19.81 -4.77
C ILE A 186 9.43 20.04 -5.36
N TYR A 187 9.65 19.64 -6.61
CA TYR A 187 10.93 19.76 -7.27
C TYR A 187 11.40 21.22 -7.37
N PHE A 188 10.54 22.14 -7.82
CA PHE A 188 10.92 23.54 -7.99
C PHE A 188 11.03 24.28 -6.65
N VAL A 189 10.15 24.01 -5.69
CA VAL A 189 10.25 24.58 -4.35
C VAL A 189 11.54 24.10 -3.66
N ALA A 190 11.85 22.81 -3.74
CA ALA A 190 13.08 22.25 -3.18
C ALA A 190 14.33 22.83 -3.87
N SER A 191 14.40 22.77 -5.20
CA SER A 191 15.62 23.13 -5.94
C SER A 191 15.82 24.63 -6.10
N LYS A 192 14.80 25.37 -6.55
CA LYS A 192 14.90 26.82 -6.80
C LYS A 192 14.51 27.65 -5.58
N GLY A 193 13.51 27.22 -4.80
CA GLY A 193 13.05 27.95 -3.61
C GLY A 193 14.03 27.83 -2.44
N PHE A 194 14.45 26.61 -2.10
CA PHE A 194 15.30 26.37 -0.93
C PHE A 194 16.77 26.07 -1.25
N GLY A 195 17.12 25.97 -2.54
CA GLY A 195 18.48 25.70 -3.00
C GLY A 195 18.95 24.27 -2.73
N LEU A 196 18.03 23.30 -2.61
CA LEU A 196 18.40 21.89 -2.45
C LEU A 196 19.00 21.35 -3.75
N ASP A 197 19.90 20.39 -3.60
CA ASP A 197 20.48 19.64 -4.72
C ASP A 197 19.38 19.09 -5.66
N LYS A 198 19.60 19.16 -6.98
CA LYS A 198 18.58 18.78 -7.98
C LYS A 198 18.23 17.30 -7.90
N ARG A 199 19.21 16.43 -7.62
CA ARG A 199 18.97 14.99 -7.44
C ARG A 199 18.17 14.74 -6.17
N PHE A 200 18.45 15.46 -5.09
CA PHE A 200 17.63 15.42 -3.87
C PHE A 200 16.20 15.90 -4.13
N ALA A 201 16.02 17.06 -4.76
CA ALA A 201 14.71 17.63 -5.09
C ALA A 201 13.89 16.68 -5.97
N ALA A 202 14.51 16.01 -6.95
CA ALA A 202 13.84 15.01 -7.78
C ALA A 202 13.45 13.76 -6.99
N THR A 203 14.32 13.30 -6.08
CA THR A 203 14.02 12.19 -5.16
C THR A 203 12.83 12.55 -4.25
N LEU A 204 12.82 13.77 -3.70
CA LEU A 204 11.77 14.29 -2.82
C LEU A 204 10.45 14.44 -3.57
N GLY A 205 10.49 15.01 -4.78
CA GLY A 205 9.33 15.15 -5.65
C GLY A 205 8.71 13.82 -6.02
N ALA A 206 9.51 12.84 -6.41
CA ALA A 206 9.02 11.49 -6.71
C ALA A 206 8.41 10.81 -5.48
N GLY A 207 9.00 11.01 -4.30
CA GLY A 207 8.45 10.55 -3.04
C GLY A 207 7.07 11.17 -2.75
N GLY A 208 6.90 12.47 -2.95
CA GLY A 208 5.63 13.14 -2.67
C GLY A 208 4.55 12.95 -3.75
N SER A 209 4.91 12.56 -4.97
CA SER A 209 3.99 12.60 -6.10
C SER A 209 3.56 11.25 -6.68
N ILE A 210 4.13 10.13 -6.23
CA ILE A 210 3.84 8.79 -6.78
C ILE A 210 3.38 7.86 -5.65
N CYS A 211 4.25 6.94 -5.21
CA CYS A 211 3.96 5.89 -4.21
C CYS A 211 4.76 6.06 -2.91
N GLY A 212 5.37 7.24 -2.69
CA GLY A 212 6.11 7.48 -1.46
C GLY A 212 7.50 6.86 -1.48
N VAL A 213 7.70 5.90 -0.58
CA VAL A 213 9.00 5.30 -0.26
C VAL A 213 9.61 4.61 -1.49
N SER A 214 8.83 3.80 -2.20
CA SER A 214 9.35 3.03 -3.35
C SER A 214 9.80 3.96 -4.49
N ALA A 215 9.04 5.03 -4.75
CA ALA A 215 9.40 6.03 -5.76
C ALA A 215 10.65 6.82 -5.36
N GLY A 216 10.74 7.24 -4.09
CA GLY A 216 11.94 7.90 -3.55
C GLY A 216 13.19 7.03 -3.71
N ILE A 217 13.11 5.73 -3.39
CA ILE A 217 14.24 4.80 -3.55
C ILE A 217 14.60 4.59 -5.03
N ALA A 218 13.59 4.37 -5.87
CA ALA A 218 13.79 4.06 -7.29
C ALA A 218 14.37 5.27 -8.04
N VAL A 219 13.75 6.44 -7.89
CA VAL A 219 14.22 7.68 -8.51
C VAL A 219 15.56 8.09 -7.91
N GLY A 220 15.72 8.04 -6.59
CA GLY A 220 16.98 8.36 -5.92
C GLY A 220 18.14 7.52 -6.45
N SER A 221 17.89 6.25 -6.77
CA SER A 221 18.89 5.40 -7.43
C SER A 221 19.12 5.78 -8.89
N ALA A 222 18.05 6.05 -9.64
CA ALA A 222 18.09 6.41 -11.06
C ALA A 222 18.86 7.72 -11.31
N VAL A 223 18.72 8.70 -10.41
CA VAL A 223 19.42 9.99 -10.50
C VAL A 223 20.73 10.03 -9.72
N LYS A 224 21.17 8.92 -9.11
CA LYS A 224 22.35 8.83 -8.24
C LYS A 224 22.35 9.85 -7.09
N SER A 225 21.20 9.99 -6.43
CA SER A 225 21.04 10.77 -5.20
C SER A 225 21.85 10.14 -4.06
N ARG A 226 22.32 10.97 -3.12
CA ARG A 226 23.06 10.48 -1.94
C ARG A 226 22.17 9.59 -1.07
N LYS A 227 22.74 8.56 -0.46
CA LYS A 227 21.98 7.61 0.41
C LYS A 227 21.25 8.34 1.54
N GLU A 228 21.89 9.34 2.13
CA GLU A 228 21.32 10.19 3.18
C GLU A 228 20.06 10.92 2.71
N HIS A 229 20.06 11.41 1.46
CA HIS A 229 18.89 12.07 0.87
C HIS A 229 17.74 11.08 0.67
N VAL A 230 18.03 9.89 0.17
CA VAL A 230 17.00 8.84 0.01
C VAL A 230 16.41 8.49 1.37
N SER A 231 17.24 8.31 2.40
CA SER A 231 16.79 8.08 3.78
C SER A 231 15.94 9.23 4.33
N ALA A 232 16.29 10.47 4.02
CA ALA A 232 15.51 11.65 4.40
C ALA A 232 14.12 11.64 3.75
N VAL A 233 14.03 11.37 2.44
CA VAL A 233 12.75 11.27 1.72
C VAL A 233 11.87 10.19 2.33
N ILE A 234 12.41 9.00 2.61
CA ILE A 234 11.67 7.89 3.23
C ILE A 234 11.03 8.35 4.54
N SER A 235 11.80 9.01 5.39
CA SER A 235 11.34 9.47 6.70
C SER A 235 10.23 10.52 6.58
N ILE A 236 10.40 11.50 5.69
CA ILE A 236 9.39 12.55 5.44
C ILE A 236 8.10 11.94 4.90
N VAL A 237 8.20 11.02 3.93
CA VAL A 237 7.04 10.32 3.37
C VAL A 237 6.29 9.55 4.45
N VAL A 238 6.98 8.81 5.32
CA VAL A 238 6.34 8.03 6.39
C VAL A 238 5.53 8.93 7.31
N VAL A 239 6.07 10.09 7.68
CA VAL A 239 5.37 11.01 8.58
C VAL A 239 4.19 11.67 7.92
N TRP A 240 4.36 12.17 6.70
CA TRP A 240 3.23 12.70 5.94
C TRP A 240 2.18 11.64 5.66
N ALA A 241 2.57 10.39 5.47
CA ALA A 241 1.62 9.30 5.28
C ALA A 241 0.79 9.05 6.54
N ILE A 242 1.41 9.08 7.72
CA ILE A 242 0.67 8.97 9.00
C ILE A 242 -0.27 10.16 9.18
N ILE A 243 0.18 11.39 8.89
CA ILE A 243 -0.66 12.59 8.98
C ILE A 243 -1.84 12.49 8.04
N SER A 244 -1.60 12.11 6.78
CA SER A 244 -2.61 12.05 5.73
C SER A 244 -3.67 10.97 6.00
N ILE A 245 -3.36 9.88 6.70
CA ILE A 245 -4.39 8.91 7.13
C ILE A 245 -5.48 9.59 7.93
N PHE A 246 -5.10 10.28 9.02
CA PHE A 246 -6.08 10.92 9.90
C PHE A 246 -6.73 12.12 9.23
N LEU A 247 -5.94 12.91 8.51
CA LEU A 247 -6.41 14.11 7.82
C LEU A 247 -7.45 13.75 6.75
N LEU A 248 -7.12 12.85 5.81
CA LEU A 248 -8.00 12.50 4.70
C LEU A 248 -9.22 11.71 5.15
N THR A 249 -9.07 10.78 6.11
CA THR A 249 -10.21 10.05 6.68
C THR A 249 -11.14 10.99 7.44
N GLY A 250 -10.59 11.87 8.27
CA GLY A 250 -11.34 12.84 9.06
C GLY A 250 -12.08 13.84 8.18
N LEU A 251 -11.41 14.43 7.18
CA LEU A 251 -12.01 15.37 6.25
C LEU A 251 -13.07 14.72 5.36
N SER A 252 -12.82 13.52 4.85
CA SER A 252 -13.80 12.80 4.01
C SER A 252 -15.10 12.50 4.77
N LYS A 253 -14.99 12.12 6.06
CA LYS A 253 -16.16 11.93 6.94
C LYS A 253 -16.83 13.26 7.28
N ALA A 254 -16.06 14.31 7.58
CA ALA A 254 -16.60 15.63 7.91
C ALA A 254 -17.37 16.25 6.74
N PHE A 255 -16.92 16.01 5.50
CA PHE A 255 -17.60 16.46 4.29
C PHE A 255 -18.71 15.51 3.82
N GLY A 256 -18.91 14.36 4.48
CA GLY A 256 -19.93 13.39 4.10
C GLY A 256 -19.74 12.83 2.68
N LEU A 257 -18.48 12.62 2.26
CA LEU A 257 -18.19 12.14 0.92
C LEU A 257 -18.69 10.70 0.73
N PRO A 258 -19.26 10.36 -0.44
CA PRO A 258 -19.55 8.97 -0.79
C PRO A 258 -18.28 8.11 -0.76
N ASP A 259 -18.43 6.83 -0.40
CA ASP A 259 -17.31 5.92 -0.16
C ASP A 259 -16.29 5.85 -1.31
N GLY A 260 -16.77 5.68 -2.54
CA GLY A 260 -15.89 5.69 -3.72
C GLY A 260 -15.19 7.02 -3.97
N VAL A 261 -15.84 8.16 -3.67
CA VAL A 261 -15.26 9.51 -3.80
C VAL A 261 -14.17 9.72 -2.75
N ALA A 262 -14.43 9.34 -1.51
CA ALA A 262 -13.45 9.37 -0.42
C ALA A 262 -12.24 8.49 -0.76
N GLY A 263 -12.47 7.27 -1.24
CA GLY A 263 -11.42 6.36 -1.70
C GLY A 263 -10.57 6.95 -2.82
N ALA A 264 -11.19 7.57 -3.82
CA ALA A 264 -10.48 8.22 -4.92
C ALA A 264 -9.65 9.43 -4.46
N TRP A 265 -10.19 10.26 -3.55
CA TRP A 265 -9.46 11.38 -2.97
C TRP A 265 -8.27 10.88 -2.15
N ILE A 266 -8.47 9.88 -1.30
CA ILE A 266 -7.39 9.25 -0.53
C ILE A 266 -6.33 8.66 -1.47
N GLY A 267 -6.73 7.95 -2.53
CA GLY A 267 -5.78 7.38 -3.50
C GLY A 267 -4.98 8.43 -4.24
N THR A 268 -5.57 9.60 -4.44
CA THR A 268 -4.90 10.75 -5.02
C THR A 268 -3.93 11.41 -4.03
N SER A 269 -4.37 11.60 -2.80
CA SER A 269 -3.75 12.56 -1.88
C SER A 269 -2.80 11.92 -0.87
N GLU A 270 -2.92 10.62 -0.66
CA GLU A 270 -2.07 9.88 0.25
C GLU A 270 -0.69 9.60 -0.35
N PHE A 271 0.35 9.52 0.48
CA PHE A 271 1.74 9.41 0.05
C PHE A 271 2.27 7.99 0.04
N ALA A 272 1.72 7.08 0.86
CA ALA A 272 2.12 5.68 0.88
C ALA A 272 0.94 4.74 0.62
N ASP A 273 1.16 3.70 -0.20
CA ASP A 273 0.09 2.78 -0.63
C ASP A 273 -0.54 2.07 0.56
N ALA A 274 0.30 1.65 1.50
CA ALA A 274 -0.14 1.09 2.76
C ALA A 274 -1.02 2.11 3.51
N ALA A 275 -0.48 3.29 3.83
CA ALA A 275 -1.23 4.30 4.58
C ALA A 275 -2.59 4.63 3.91
N GLY A 276 -2.62 4.72 2.58
CA GLY A 276 -3.83 5.05 1.85
C GLY A 276 -4.86 3.97 1.79
N VAL A 277 -4.45 2.71 1.67
CA VAL A 277 -5.42 1.62 1.75
C VAL A 277 -6.01 1.54 3.17
N THR A 278 -5.26 1.92 4.22
CA THR A 278 -5.80 2.04 5.59
C THR A 278 -6.85 3.14 5.70
N ALA A 279 -6.57 4.33 5.16
CA ALA A 279 -7.53 5.41 5.18
C ALA A 279 -8.77 5.06 4.34
N ALA A 280 -8.58 4.46 3.17
CA ALA A 280 -9.65 4.07 2.26
C ALA A 280 -10.49 2.92 2.79
N SER A 281 -9.93 2.02 3.61
CA SER A 281 -10.68 0.91 4.17
C SER A 281 -11.80 1.39 5.10
N SER A 282 -11.62 2.54 5.76
CA SER A 282 -12.68 3.22 6.54
C SER A 282 -13.93 3.61 5.73
N PHE A 283 -13.91 3.44 4.41
CA PHE A 283 -15.00 3.70 3.45
C PHE A 283 -15.41 2.41 2.70
N GLY A 284 -15.19 1.26 3.33
CA GLY A 284 -15.60 -0.04 2.80
C GLY A 284 -14.92 -0.45 1.49
N GLU A 285 -15.47 -1.49 0.85
CA GLU A 285 -14.89 -2.06 -0.37
C GLU A 285 -14.91 -1.09 -1.57
N GLN A 286 -15.90 -0.19 -1.63
CA GLN A 286 -15.94 0.82 -2.68
C GLN A 286 -14.82 1.85 -2.53
N GLY A 287 -14.56 2.30 -1.30
CA GLY A 287 -13.42 3.16 -1.00
C GLY A 287 -12.09 2.50 -1.35
N ILE A 288 -11.89 1.24 -0.96
CA ILE A 288 -10.69 0.46 -1.30
C ILE A 288 -10.52 0.31 -2.82
N ALA A 289 -11.60 0.01 -3.55
CA ALA A 289 -11.57 -0.14 -5.00
C ALA A 289 -11.17 1.17 -5.70
N ALA A 290 -11.83 2.28 -5.36
CA ALA A 290 -11.53 3.59 -5.92
C ALA A 290 -10.10 4.06 -5.56
N PHE A 291 -9.68 3.83 -4.32
CA PHE A 291 -8.28 4.05 -3.89
C PHE A 291 -7.31 3.26 -4.76
N THR A 292 -7.58 1.98 -4.99
CA THR A 292 -6.70 1.08 -5.75
C THR A 292 -6.58 1.50 -7.20
N LEU A 293 -7.70 1.89 -7.82
CA LEU A 293 -7.72 2.44 -9.17
C LEU A 293 -6.87 3.72 -9.25
N MET A 294 -7.05 4.65 -8.32
CA MET A 294 -6.29 5.91 -8.32
C MET A 294 -4.80 5.72 -8.02
N LYS A 295 -4.49 4.95 -6.97
CA LYS A 295 -3.13 4.80 -6.45
C LYS A 295 -2.36 3.75 -7.22
N VAL A 296 -2.81 2.50 -7.22
CA VAL A 296 -2.05 1.36 -7.77
C VAL A 296 -2.07 1.37 -9.30
N VAL A 297 -3.25 1.51 -9.90
CA VAL A 297 -3.39 1.53 -11.37
C VAL A 297 -2.99 2.89 -11.92
N GLY A 298 -3.45 3.97 -11.30
CA GLY A 298 -3.19 5.34 -11.74
C GLY A 298 -1.76 5.79 -11.49
N ARG A 299 -1.30 5.85 -10.23
CA ARG A 299 0.00 6.45 -9.86
C ARG A 299 1.16 5.45 -9.83
N ASP A 300 1.02 4.23 -9.31
CA ASP A 300 2.18 3.36 -9.07
C ASP A 300 2.81 2.83 -10.37
N ILE A 301 2.00 2.71 -11.43
CA ILE A 301 2.49 2.39 -12.78
C ILE A 301 3.51 3.44 -13.27
N PHE A 302 3.38 4.70 -12.84
CA PHE A 302 4.25 5.80 -13.25
C PHE A 302 5.68 5.70 -12.70
N ILE A 303 5.97 4.85 -11.71
CA ILE A 303 7.33 4.73 -11.15
C ILE A 303 8.35 4.45 -12.26
N GLY A 304 8.05 3.51 -13.17
CA GLY A 304 8.94 3.16 -14.27
C GLY A 304 9.18 4.32 -15.24
N VAL A 305 8.11 5.04 -15.59
CA VAL A 305 8.14 6.19 -16.51
C VAL A 305 8.94 7.35 -15.92
N TRP A 306 8.74 7.67 -14.65
CA TRP A 306 9.49 8.74 -13.97
C TRP A 306 10.96 8.38 -13.77
N CYS A 307 11.27 7.13 -13.43
CA CYS A 307 12.67 6.68 -13.36
C CYS A 307 13.36 6.86 -14.71
N LEU A 308 12.68 6.55 -15.82
CA LEU A 308 13.16 6.75 -17.17
C LEU A 308 13.45 8.23 -17.49
N ILE A 309 12.44 9.08 -17.30
CA ILE A 309 12.53 10.52 -17.58
C ILE A 309 13.63 11.16 -16.74
N LEU A 310 13.66 10.88 -15.44
CA LEU A 310 14.63 11.49 -14.53
C LEU A 310 16.04 10.91 -14.69
N ALA A 311 16.19 9.61 -15.01
CA ALA A 311 17.49 9.06 -15.38
C ALA A 311 18.03 9.73 -16.65
N PHE A 312 17.17 9.93 -17.66
CA PHE A 312 17.55 10.63 -18.88
C PHE A 312 17.98 12.07 -18.59
N ILE A 313 17.21 12.82 -17.79
CA ILE A 313 17.56 14.19 -17.38
C ILE A 313 18.87 14.21 -16.58
N ALA A 314 19.03 13.29 -15.62
CA ALA A 314 20.24 13.19 -14.82
C ALA A 314 21.47 12.96 -15.71
N ILE A 315 21.43 12.00 -16.63
CA ILE A 315 22.56 11.67 -17.51
C ILE A 315 22.86 12.79 -18.52
N THR A 316 21.84 13.32 -19.17
CA THR A 316 22.02 14.26 -20.29
C THR A 316 22.31 15.68 -19.83
N TYR A 317 21.80 16.08 -18.66
CA TYR A 317 21.88 17.44 -18.17
C TYR A 317 22.72 17.56 -16.90
N TRP A 318 22.40 16.84 -15.82
CA TRP A 318 23.10 17.00 -14.53
C TRP A 318 24.51 16.41 -14.55
N ASP A 319 24.66 15.12 -14.86
CA ASP A 319 25.95 14.42 -14.94
C ASP A 319 26.85 15.07 -16.02
N ARG A 320 26.24 15.56 -17.11
CA ARG A 320 26.97 16.31 -18.14
C ARG A 320 27.47 17.65 -17.60
N GLN A 321 26.64 18.41 -16.88
CA GLN A 321 27.06 19.67 -16.26
C GLN A 321 28.20 19.46 -15.27
N ASP A 322 28.10 18.45 -14.40
CA ASP A 322 29.14 18.09 -13.43
C ASP A 322 30.46 17.78 -14.16
N ARG A 323 30.42 16.91 -15.19
CA ARG A 323 31.60 16.53 -15.98
C ARG A 323 32.18 17.67 -16.80
N VAL A 324 31.36 18.58 -17.32
CA VAL A 324 31.82 19.76 -18.05
C VAL A 324 32.53 20.72 -17.09
N ALA A 325 31.99 20.91 -15.88
CA ALA A 325 32.61 21.72 -14.84
C ALA A 325 33.96 21.12 -14.40
N GLU A 326 34.01 19.80 -14.17
CA GLU A 326 35.25 19.07 -13.86
C GLU A 326 36.26 19.13 -15.01
N ALA A 327 35.83 18.92 -16.25
CA ALA A 327 36.70 19.00 -17.42
C ALA A 327 37.29 20.40 -17.60
N LYS A 328 36.48 21.46 -17.41
CA LYS A 328 36.97 22.84 -17.43
C LYS A 328 37.96 23.13 -16.31
N ALA A 329 37.67 22.68 -15.08
CA ALA A 329 38.58 22.83 -13.95
C ALA A 329 39.91 22.09 -14.16
N ALA A 330 39.88 20.96 -14.89
CA ALA A 330 41.05 20.15 -15.23
C ALA A 330 41.70 20.52 -16.59
N GLY A 331 41.24 21.58 -17.28
CA GLY A 331 41.77 22.00 -18.59
C GLY A 331 41.56 21.00 -19.74
N LYS A 332 40.60 20.08 -19.63
CA LYS A 332 40.31 19.03 -20.64
C LYS A 332 39.30 19.51 -21.68
N ASP A 333 39.41 18.98 -22.90
CA ASP A 333 38.44 19.25 -23.96
C ASP A 333 37.06 18.68 -23.62
N VAL A 334 36.08 19.58 -23.59
CA VAL A 334 34.68 19.31 -23.25
C VAL A 334 33.98 18.49 -24.35
N ASN A 335 34.45 18.61 -25.61
CA ASN A 335 33.84 17.95 -26.76
C ASN A 335 34.18 16.46 -26.86
N ALA A 336 35.22 16.01 -26.17
CA ALA A 336 35.67 14.61 -26.15
C ALA A 336 34.96 13.75 -25.07
N LEU A 337 34.04 14.32 -24.29
CA LEU A 337 33.36 13.59 -23.21
C LEU A 337 32.45 12.48 -23.77
N PRO A 338 32.64 11.20 -23.40
CA PRO A 338 31.80 10.11 -23.89
C PRO A 338 30.32 10.27 -23.51
N LYS A 339 29.43 9.98 -24.46
CA LYS A 339 27.97 9.91 -24.25
C LYS A 339 27.64 8.66 -23.44
N GLN A 340 27.03 8.84 -22.27
CA GLN A 340 26.62 7.73 -21.42
C GLN A 340 25.30 7.15 -21.93
N LYS A 341 25.24 5.83 -22.12
CA LYS A 341 24.03 5.12 -22.56
C LYS A 341 23.07 4.95 -21.39
N LEU A 342 21.77 5.06 -21.68
CA LEU A 342 20.69 4.80 -20.72
C LEU A 342 20.60 3.28 -20.49
N ASP A 343 20.71 2.82 -19.25
CA ASP A 343 20.61 1.40 -18.92
C ASP A 343 19.15 0.99 -18.72
N VAL A 344 18.54 0.46 -19.78
CA VAL A 344 17.13 0.03 -19.77
C VAL A 344 16.90 -1.14 -18.80
N SER A 345 17.93 -1.94 -18.53
CA SER A 345 17.86 -3.05 -17.57
C SER A 345 17.56 -2.56 -16.15
N GLN A 346 18.11 -1.41 -15.76
CA GLN A 346 17.86 -0.82 -14.45
C GLN A 346 16.37 -0.49 -14.23
N ILE A 347 15.65 -0.10 -15.28
CA ILE A 347 14.22 0.23 -15.18
C ILE A 347 13.42 -1.03 -14.84
N TRP A 348 13.68 -2.14 -15.54
CA TRP A 348 13.00 -3.41 -15.29
C TRP A 348 13.29 -3.95 -13.88
N HIS A 349 14.53 -3.78 -13.41
CA HIS A 349 14.89 -4.16 -12.05
C HIS A 349 14.18 -3.31 -10.99
N ARG A 350 13.95 -2.01 -11.27
CA ARG A 350 13.33 -1.04 -10.35
C ARG A 350 11.80 -1.00 -10.42
N PHE A 351 11.18 -1.47 -11.52
CA PHE A 351 9.73 -1.50 -11.67
C PHE A 351 9.07 -2.29 -10.54
N PRO A 352 7.95 -1.80 -9.94
CA PRO A 352 7.23 -2.48 -8.88
C PRO A 352 6.58 -3.77 -9.41
N LYS A 353 7.29 -4.90 -9.35
CA LYS A 353 6.81 -6.19 -9.89
C LYS A 353 5.51 -6.68 -9.23
N PHE A 354 5.12 -6.16 -8.06
CA PHE A 354 3.84 -6.51 -7.45
C PHE A 354 2.63 -6.00 -8.26
N VAL A 355 2.78 -4.92 -9.04
CA VAL A 355 1.73 -4.41 -9.94
C VAL A 355 1.40 -5.42 -11.04
N ILE A 356 2.41 -6.11 -11.58
CA ILE A 356 2.21 -7.21 -12.53
C ILE A 356 1.39 -8.32 -11.86
N GLY A 357 1.74 -8.69 -10.62
CA GLY A 357 0.97 -9.67 -9.85
C GLY A 357 -0.48 -9.27 -9.63
N PHE A 358 -0.74 -7.99 -9.36
CA PHE A 358 -2.09 -7.44 -9.24
C PHE A 358 -2.90 -7.62 -10.52
N PHE A 359 -2.35 -7.24 -11.68
CA PHE A 359 -3.03 -7.40 -12.97
C PHE A 359 -3.23 -8.88 -13.34
N VAL A 360 -2.22 -9.71 -13.11
CA VAL A 360 -2.33 -11.16 -13.37
C VAL A 360 -3.43 -11.77 -12.50
N ALA A 361 -3.49 -11.44 -11.20
CA ALA A 361 -4.55 -11.92 -10.30
C ALA A 361 -5.94 -11.45 -10.73
N SER A 362 -6.07 -10.18 -11.12
CA SER A 362 -7.35 -9.59 -11.57
C SER A 362 -7.85 -10.20 -12.88
N ILE A 363 -6.97 -10.31 -13.89
CA ILE A 363 -7.29 -10.95 -15.17
C ILE A 363 -7.67 -12.41 -14.95
N PHE A 364 -6.85 -13.14 -14.19
CA PHE A 364 -7.08 -14.55 -13.88
C PHE A 364 -8.46 -14.75 -13.25
N LEU A 365 -8.78 -14.03 -12.17
CA LEU A 365 -10.08 -14.22 -11.53
C LEU A 365 -11.25 -13.76 -12.41
N THR A 366 -11.06 -12.70 -13.20
CA THR A 366 -12.10 -12.25 -14.14
C THR A 366 -12.41 -13.33 -15.19
N ILE A 367 -11.39 -14.02 -15.69
CA ILE A 367 -11.55 -15.16 -16.62
C ILE A 367 -12.26 -16.32 -15.91
N VAL A 368 -11.87 -16.65 -14.67
CA VAL A 368 -12.54 -17.71 -13.89
C VAL A 368 -14.04 -17.42 -13.71
N ILE A 369 -14.40 -16.19 -13.30
CA ILE A 369 -15.79 -15.78 -13.14
C ILE A 369 -16.55 -15.86 -14.48
N ALA A 370 -15.93 -15.37 -15.56
CA ALA A 370 -16.57 -15.37 -16.88
C ALA A 370 -16.80 -16.78 -17.44
N THR A 371 -15.94 -17.73 -17.10
CA THR A 371 -15.98 -19.11 -17.65
C THR A 371 -16.78 -20.10 -16.80
N ALA A 372 -16.90 -19.87 -15.48
CA ALA A 372 -17.57 -20.79 -14.56
C ALA A 372 -19.11 -20.79 -14.63
N GLY A 373 -19.71 -19.85 -15.38
CA GLY A 373 -21.15 -19.74 -15.58
C GLY A 373 -21.92 -19.16 -14.38
N ALA A 374 -23.13 -18.65 -14.62
CA ALA A 374 -23.92 -17.92 -13.61
C ALA A 374 -24.26 -18.73 -12.35
N GLY A 375 -24.35 -20.06 -12.46
CA GLY A 375 -24.65 -20.96 -11.33
C GLY A 375 -23.51 -21.10 -10.32
N SER A 376 -22.28 -20.74 -10.69
CA SER A 376 -21.09 -20.87 -9.84
C SER A 376 -20.75 -19.57 -9.10
N SER A 377 -21.39 -18.45 -9.43
CA SER A 377 -21.07 -17.11 -8.92
C SER A 377 -21.08 -17.03 -7.39
N ALA A 378 -22.07 -17.68 -6.74
CA ALA A 378 -22.17 -17.69 -5.28
C ALA A 378 -21.01 -18.48 -4.63
N SER A 379 -20.64 -19.63 -5.20
CA SER A 379 -19.50 -20.42 -4.72
C SER A 379 -18.17 -19.67 -4.93
N ILE A 380 -17.98 -18.99 -6.07
CA ILE A 380 -16.76 -18.20 -6.31
C ILE A 380 -16.67 -17.06 -5.31
N SER A 381 -17.77 -16.34 -5.05
CA SER A 381 -17.75 -15.25 -4.08
C SER A 381 -17.44 -15.76 -2.66
N ASN A 382 -18.09 -16.84 -2.21
CA ASN A 382 -17.95 -17.34 -0.84
C ASN A 382 -16.71 -18.20 -0.58
N ASP A 383 -16.28 -19.01 -1.55
CA ASP A 383 -15.24 -20.04 -1.34
C ASP A 383 -13.88 -19.64 -1.92
N LEU A 384 -13.84 -18.64 -2.81
CA LEU A 384 -12.62 -18.12 -3.43
C LEU A 384 -12.37 -16.66 -3.08
N ILE A 385 -13.32 -15.75 -3.35
CA ILE A 385 -13.11 -14.31 -3.15
C ILE A 385 -13.10 -13.92 -1.68
N ALA A 386 -14.08 -14.38 -0.88
CA ALA A 386 -14.18 -14.02 0.52
C ALA A 386 -12.95 -14.45 1.35
N PRO A 387 -12.40 -15.68 1.20
CA PRO A 387 -11.14 -16.04 1.83
C PRO A 387 -9.97 -15.17 1.41
N VAL A 388 -9.87 -14.83 0.12
CA VAL A 388 -8.80 -13.96 -0.40
C VAL A 388 -8.94 -12.54 0.17
N LYS A 389 -10.16 -12.01 0.29
CA LYS A 389 -10.45 -10.73 0.96
C LYS A 389 -9.98 -10.76 2.42
N GLU A 390 -10.23 -11.84 3.15
CA GLU A 390 -9.79 -11.99 4.54
C GLU A 390 -8.26 -12.06 4.66
N LEU A 391 -7.60 -12.90 3.85
CA LEU A 391 -6.13 -12.98 3.82
C LEU A 391 -5.48 -11.63 3.46
N ARG A 392 -6.11 -10.86 2.57
CA ARG A 392 -5.71 -9.48 2.24
C ARG A 392 -5.78 -8.59 3.49
N THR A 393 -6.88 -8.62 4.24
CA THR A 393 -7.05 -7.84 5.48
C THR A 393 -5.97 -8.16 6.53
N TRP A 394 -5.63 -9.43 6.69
CA TRP A 394 -4.53 -9.86 7.57
C TRP A 394 -3.17 -9.37 7.09
N ALA A 395 -2.85 -9.53 5.81
CA ALA A 395 -1.61 -9.02 5.22
C ALA A 395 -1.47 -7.50 5.41
N PHE A 396 -2.56 -6.76 5.26
CA PHE A 396 -2.62 -5.35 5.56
C PHE A 396 -2.42 -5.06 7.04
N THR A 397 -3.07 -5.78 7.96
CA THR A 397 -2.83 -5.62 9.41
C THR A 397 -1.34 -5.79 9.76
N PHE A 398 -0.66 -6.83 9.26
CA PHE A 398 0.78 -7.03 9.47
C PHE A 398 1.61 -5.85 8.94
N THR A 399 1.21 -5.30 7.79
CA THR A 399 1.84 -4.13 7.18
C THR A 399 1.78 -2.94 8.13
N PHE A 400 0.58 -2.59 8.62
CA PHE A 400 0.37 -1.39 9.44
C PHE A 400 0.99 -1.47 10.80
N LEU A 401 0.88 -2.65 11.41
CA LEU A 401 1.54 -2.90 12.68
C LEU A 401 3.06 -2.79 12.54
N SER A 402 3.63 -3.31 11.44
CA SER A 402 5.07 -3.16 11.14
C SER A 402 5.48 -1.71 10.92
N ILE A 403 4.68 -0.91 10.21
CA ILE A 403 4.92 0.54 10.03
C ILE A 403 4.96 1.23 11.39
N GLY A 404 3.93 1.04 12.21
CA GLY A 404 3.87 1.68 13.52
C GLY A 404 5.06 1.31 14.40
N LEU A 405 5.38 0.01 14.48
CA LEU A 405 6.45 -0.51 15.33
C LEU A 405 7.86 -0.05 14.91
N THR A 406 8.07 0.30 13.64
CA THR A 406 9.36 0.75 13.10
C THR A 406 9.50 2.26 12.99
N THR A 407 8.40 3.01 13.03
CA THR A 407 8.46 4.48 12.89
C THR A 407 8.99 5.14 14.16
N ARG A 408 9.94 6.07 14.02
CA ARG A 408 10.57 6.82 15.14
C ARG A 408 10.55 8.33 14.87
N PHE A 409 9.85 9.08 15.71
CA PHE A 409 9.76 10.54 15.53
C PHE A 409 11.09 11.28 15.74
N LYS A 410 11.96 10.76 16.61
CA LYS A 410 13.28 11.36 16.90
C LYS A 410 14.23 11.39 15.70
N GLN A 411 14.11 10.44 14.77
CA GLN A 411 14.93 10.41 13.55
C GLN A 411 14.47 11.45 12.52
N LEU A 412 13.26 12.00 12.68
CA LEU A 412 12.73 12.99 11.76
C LEU A 412 13.31 14.39 12.00
N SER A 413 13.66 14.72 13.25
CA SER A 413 14.16 16.05 13.62
C SER A 413 15.57 16.35 13.09
N SER A 414 16.31 15.35 12.60
CA SER A 414 17.67 15.53 12.06
C SER A 414 17.73 15.91 10.57
N LEU A 415 16.59 16.03 9.89
CA LEU A 415 16.52 16.20 8.41
C LEU A 415 16.60 17.65 7.92
N GLY A 416 16.60 18.62 8.85
CA GLY A 416 16.49 20.05 8.53
C GLY A 416 15.09 20.44 8.03
N TRP A 417 14.75 21.73 8.13
CA TRP A 417 13.38 22.19 7.83
C TRP A 417 13.09 22.33 6.33
N LYS A 418 14.10 22.59 5.50
CA LYS A 418 13.92 22.86 4.05
C LYS A 418 13.28 21.70 3.28
N PRO A 419 13.74 20.43 3.40
CA PRO A 419 13.14 19.32 2.67
C PRO A 419 11.71 19.03 3.17
N ILE A 420 11.48 19.17 4.48
CA ILE A 420 10.16 19.03 5.08
C ILE A 420 9.20 20.08 4.51
N ALA A 421 9.60 21.35 4.49
CA ALA A 421 8.78 22.44 3.97
C ALA A 421 8.45 22.25 2.48
N ALA A 422 9.42 21.86 1.65
CA ALA A 422 9.18 21.62 0.23
C ALA A 422 8.18 20.48 -0.01
N PHE A 423 8.32 19.39 0.74
CA PHE A 423 7.39 18.27 0.68
C PHE A 423 6.00 18.70 1.16
N SER A 424 5.92 19.41 2.29
CA SER A 424 4.66 19.88 2.87
C SER A 424 3.89 20.80 1.93
N ILE A 425 4.57 21.72 1.23
CA ILE A 425 3.92 22.59 0.23
C ILE A 425 3.32 21.75 -0.90
N GLY A 426 4.10 20.80 -1.43
CA GLY A 426 3.58 19.87 -2.43
C GLY A 426 2.45 18.99 -1.91
N ALA A 427 2.52 18.57 -0.65
CA ALA A 427 1.50 17.75 -0.02
C ALA A 427 0.17 18.49 0.09
N VAL A 428 0.19 19.75 0.51
CA VAL A 428 -1.00 20.60 0.55
C VAL A 428 -1.61 20.78 -0.84
N VAL A 429 -0.78 21.07 -1.86
CA VAL A 429 -1.25 21.18 -3.24
C VAL A 429 -1.87 19.85 -3.73
N ASN A 430 -1.22 18.73 -3.44
CA ASN A 430 -1.69 17.39 -3.78
C ASN A 430 -3.04 17.06 -3.12
N ILE A 431 -3.22 17.45 -1.85
CA ILE A 431 -4.47 17.26 -1.11
C ILE A 431 -5.60 18.10 -1.72
N ILE A 432 -5.34 19.38 -1.99
CA ILE A 432 -6.33 20.31 -2.56
C ILE A 432 -6.71 19.89 -3.99
N LEU A 433 -5.74 19.63 -4.86
CA LEU A 433 -5.99 19.20 -6.23
C LEU A 433 -6.71 17.85 -6.27
N GLY A 434 -6.34 16.92 -5.37
CA GLY A 434 -7.03 15.65 -5.27
C GLY A 434 -8.48 15.79 -4.84
N PHE A 435 -8.77 16.72 -3.92
CA PHE A 435 -10.14 17.01 -3.53
C PHE A 435 -10.94 17.57 -4.71
N ILE A 436 -10.39 18.57 -5.42
CA ILE A 436 -11.05 19.17 -6.58
C ILE A 436 -11.35 18.11 -7.64
N LEU A 437 -10.38 17.24 -7.97
CA LEU A 437 -10.56 16.26 -9.02
C LEU A 437 -11.53 15.15 -8.62
N SER A 438 -11.39 14.57 -7.43
CA SER A 438 -12.23 13.46 -6.99
C SER A 438 -13.62 13.90 -6.53
N ALA A 439 -13.71 14.92 -5.69
CA ALA A 439 -14.96 15.30 -5.01
C ALA A 439 -15.74 16.41 -5.71
N VAL A 440 -15.08 17.27 -6.51
CA VAL A 440 -15.77 18.38 -7.22
C VAL A 440 -16.01 18.05 -8.69
N LEU A 441 -14.99 17.57 -9.40
CA LEU A 441 -15.08 17.34 -10.86
C LEU A 441 -15.61 15.96 -11.23
N LEU A 442 -15.22 14.91 -10.50
CA LEU A 442 -15.60 13.52 -10.81
C LEU A 442 -16.43 12.80 -9.71
N PRO A 443 -17.26 13.46 -8.89
CA PRO A 443 -17.96 12.78 -7.80
C PRO A 443 -18.92 11.70 -8.30
N GLY A 444 -19.65 11.95 -9.39
CA GLY A 444 -20.58 10.98 -9.97
C GLY A 444 -19.88 9.74 -10.51
N PHE A 445 -18.70 9.90 -11.11
CA PHE A 445 -17.90 8.79 -11.61
C PHE A 445 -17.39 7.92 -10.46
N TRP A 446 -16.77 8.52 -9.44
CA TRP A 446 -16.21 7.76 -8.31
C TRP A 446 -17.28 7.11 -7.43
N SER A 447 -18.48 7.69 -7.37
CA SER A 447 -19.63 7.10 -6.65
C SER A 447 -20.20 5.84 -7.31
N THR A 448 -19.90 5.60 -8.60
CA THR A 448 -20.47 4.48 -9.38
C THR A 448 -19.48 3.34 -9.60
N ILE A 449 -18.29 3.40 -9.01
CA ILE A 449 -17.30 2.32 -9.11
C ILE A 449 -17.93 1.02 -8.59
N SER A 450 -17.98 0.03 -9.47
CA SER A 450 -18.47 -1.31 -9.16
C SER A 450 -17.40 -2.10 -8.42
N VAL A 451 -17.83 -2.84 -7.40
CA VAL A 451 -16.98 -3.79 -6.68
C VAL A 451 -17.57 -5.18 -6.83
N ALA A 452 -16.73 -6.21 -6.86
CA ALA A 452 -17.20 -7.59 -6.87
C ALA A 452 -17.98 -7.88 -5.58
N ALA A 453 -19.27 -8.23 -5.74
CA ALA A 453 -20.16 -8.62 -4.65
C ALA A 453 -19.60 -9.84 -3.89
#